data_AF-A0A820NK73-F1
#
_entry.id   AF-A0A820NK73-F1
#
_cell.length_a   1.000
_cell.length_b   1.000
_cell.length_c   1.000
_cell.angle_alpha   90.00
_cell.angle_beta   90.00
_cell.angle_gamma   90.00
#
_symmetry.space_group_name_H-M   'P 1'
#
loop_
_entity.id
_entity.type
_entity.pdbx_description
1 polymer ?
#
loop_
_entity_poly.entity_id
_entity_poly.type
_entity_poly.pdbx_seq_one_letter_code
_entity_poly.pdbx_strand_id
1 'polypeptide(L)'
;RVIEPELVVTSATRVIEEAFELNNPSTATSDFKEQVKRVLWQAYLRKSMLGCSITADPKITEARLSNGLVKGHAYSITRVADVTTNSGSITLIRCL
;
A
#
# COMPACT_ATOMS: atom_id res chain seq x y z
N ARG A 1 -3.37 12.33 -10.37
CA ARG A 1 -4.60 11.59 -10.00
C ARG A 1 -4.19 10.61 -8.91
N VAL A 2 -4.52 10.94 -7.66
CA VAL A 2 -4.21 10.10 -6.50
C VAL A 2 -5.01 8.81 -6.68
N ILE A 3 -4.31 7.70 -6.87
CA ILE A 3 -4.94 6.39 -6.93
C ILE A 3 -5.35 6.11 -5.50
N GLU A 4 -6.63 5.88 -5.25
CA GLU A 4 -7.13 5.25 -4.02
C GLU A 4 -7.36 3.78 -4.37
N PRO A 5 -6.35 2.90 -4.29
CA PRO A 5 -6.59 1.48 -4.45
C PRO A 5 -7.05 0.90 -3.11
N GLU A 6 -8.02 0.00 -3.21
CA GLU A 6 -8.42 -0.99 -2.21
C GLU A 6 -7.22 -1.85 -1.83
N LEU A 7 -6.25 -1.27 -1.11
CA LEU A 7 -4.91 -1.80 -0.98
C LEU A 7 -4.74 -2.40 0.41
N VAL A 8 -4.48 -3.70 0.50
CA VAL A 8 -3.99 -4.29 1.74
C VAL A 8 -2.48 -4.11 1.76
N VAL A 9 -1.91 -3.56 2.83
CA VAL A 9 -0.45 -3.54 3.02
C VAL A 9 -0.10 -4.62 4.02
N THR A 10 0.76 -5.54 3.62
CA THR A 10 1.26 -6.61 4.46
C THR A 10 2.73 -6.37 4.80
N SER A 11 3.09 -6.41 6.08
CA SER A 11 4.49 -6.53 6.50
C SER A 11 4.74 -7.88 7.15
N ALA A 12 5.78 -8.59 6.71
CA ALA A 12 6.13 -9.92 7.21
C ALA A 12 7.61 -10.00 7.61
N THR A 13 7.86 -10.40 8.86
CA THR A 13 9.21 -10.75 9.37
C THR A 13 9.17 -12.14 9.97
N ARG A 14 9.30 -13.19 9.13
CA ARG A 14 9.46 -14.64 9.43
C ARG A 14 8.56 -15.29 10.51
N VAL A 15 7.76 -14.54 11.27
CA VAL A 15 7.05 -14.94 12.49
C VAL A 15 5.73 -14.16 12.65
N ILE A 16 5.71 -12.87 12.31
CA ILE A 16 4.53 -12.00 12.47
C ILE A 16 4.17 -11.39 11.12
N GLU A 17 2.88 -11.43 10.81
CA GLU A 17 2.25 -10.75 9.68
C GLU A 17 1.28 -9.69 10.21
N GLU A 18 1.37 -8.48 9.68
CA GLU A 18 0.43 -7.40 9.97
C GLU A 18 -0.17 -6.91 8.65
N ALA A 19 -1.50 -6.88 8.58
CA ALA A 19 -2.27 -6.48 7.40
C ALA A 19 -3.12 -5.24 7.71
N PHE A 20 -3.04 -4.24 6.84
CA PHE A 20 -3.80 -2.99 6.97
C PHE A 20 -4.82 -2.86 5.84
N GLU A 21 -6.10 -2.75 6.18
CA GLU A 21 -7.17 -2.52 5.20
C GLU A 21 -7.34 -1.03 4.90
N LEU A 22 -7.06 -0.63 3.66
CA LEU A 22 -7.18 0.76 3.23
C LEU A 22 -8.59 1.15 2.72
N ASN A 23 -9.54 0.20 2.66
CA ASN A 23 -10.89 0.42 2.12
C ASN A 23 -11.93 0.91 3.15
N ASN A 24 -11.60 0.94 4.44
CA ASN A 24 -12.58 1.32 5.45
C ASN A 24 -12.78 2.85 5.50
N PRO A 25 -14.02 3.35 5.71
CA PRO A 25 -14.27 4.80 5.81
C PRO A 25 -13.59 5.44 7.03
N SER A 26 -13.24 4.65 8.05
CA SER A 26 -12.42 5.09 9.20
C SER A 26 -10.96 5.37 8.82
N THR A 27 -10.49 4.78 7.71
CA THR A 27 -9.15 4.95 7.12
C THR A 27 -8.97 6.29 6.39
N ALA A 28 -10.08 7.02 6.17
CA ALA A 28 -10.06 8.36 5.60
C ALA A 28 -9.52 9.42 6.56
N THR A 29 -9.51 9.14 7.87
CA THR A 29 -8.95 10.01 8.90
C THR A 29 -7.45 10.21 8.67
N SER A 30 -7.00 11.46 8.65
CA SER A 30 -5.59 11.84 8.47
C SER A 30 -4.65 11.06 9.39
N ASP A 31 -5.08 10.81 10.62
CA ASP A 31 -4.27 10.21 11.67
C ASP A 31 -3.95 8.75 11.38
N PHE A 32 -4.87 8.00 10.77
CA PHE A 32 -4.62 6.61 10.40
C PHE A 32 -3.62 6.52 9.23
N LYS A 33 -3.74 7.42 8.25
CA LYS A 33 -2.81 7.50 7.12
C LYS A 33 -1.37 7.74 7.60
N GLU A 34 -1.17 8.60 8.60
CA GLU A 34 0.15 8.84 9.19
C GLU A 34 0.68 7.64 9.98
N GLN A 35 -0.18 6.89 10.68
CA GLN A 35 0.23 5.66 11.35
C GLN A 35 0.72 4.59 10.36
N VAL A 36 -0.02 4.37 9.27
CA VAL A 36 0.38 3.42 8.22
C VAL A 36 1.67 3.84 7.55
N LYS A 37 1.84 5.12 7.23
CA LYS A 37 3.11 5.66 6.69
C LYS A 37 4.28 5.36 7.63
N ARG A 38 4.10 5.61 8.93
CA ARG A 38 5.13 5.33 9.93
C ARG A 38 5.50 3.84 9.98
N VAL A 39 4.50 2.95 9.97
CA VAL A 39 4.75 1.49 9.96
C VAL A 39 5.48 1.07 8.68
N LEU A 40 5.03 1.52 7.51
CA LEU A 40 5.66 1.27 6.21
C LEU A 40 7.13 1.71 6.20
N TRP A 41 7.43 2.91 6.68
CA TRP A 41 8.78 3.43 6.73
C TRP A 41 9.67 2.61 7.68
N GLN A 42 9.18 2.31 8.88
CA GLN A 42 9.90 1.50 9.85
C GLN A 42 10.15 0.08 9.36
N ALA A 43 9.16 -0.53 8.70
CA ALA A 43 9.29 -1.86 8.12
C ALA A 43 10.29 -1.88 6.96
N TYR A 44 10.27 -0.86 6.10
CA TYR A 44 11.26 -0.69 5.03
C TYR A 44 12.68 -0.54 5.59
N LEU A 45 12.87 0.28 6.63
CA LEU A 45 14.17 0.45 7.31
C LEU A 45 14.68 -0.85 7.95
N ARG A 46 13.77 -1.68 8.49
CA ARG A 46 14.09 -2.98 9.10
C ARG A 46 14.27 -4.11 8.08
N LYS A 47 14.18 -3.81 6.77
CA LYS A 47 14.20 -4.78 5.68
C LYS A 47 13.14 -5.88 5.84
N SER A 48 11.98 -5.52 6.41
CA SER A 48 10.82 -6.39 6.43
C SER A 48 10.30 -6.61 5.01
N MET A 49 9.68 -7.76 4.77
CA MET A 49 9.01 -8.01 3.50
C MET A 49 7.70 -7.23 3.47
N LEU A 50 7.55 -6.37 2.47
CA LEU A 50 6.36 -5.55 2.30
C LEU A 50 5.65 -5.96 1.01
N GLY A 51 4.35 -6.22 1.11
CA GLY A 51 3.51 -6.56 -0.02
C GLY A 51 2.24 -5.72 -0.01
N CYS A 52 1.60 -5.63 -1.16
CA CYS A 52 0.26 -5.08 -1.23
C CYS A 52 -0.61 -5.75 -2.28
N SER A 53 -1.92 -5.79 -2.07
CA SER A 53 -2.85 -6.41 -3.01
C SER A 53 -4.10 -5.58 -3.17
N ILE A 54 -4.74 -5.71 -4.33
CA ILE A 54 -6.02 -5.07 -4.63
C ILE A 54 -7.11 -6.13 -4.61
N THR A 55 -8.10 -5.97 -3.74
CA THR A 55 -9.22 -6.93 -3.65
C THR A 55 -9.99 -6.95 -4.98
N ALA A 56 -10.17 -8.15 -5.55
CA ALA A 56 -11.00 -8.37 -6.74
C ALA A 56 -12.39 -8.85 -6.34
N ASP A 57 -13.40 -8.52 -7.15
CA ASP A 57 -14.70 -9.21 -7.07
C ASP A 57 -14.50 -10.67 -7.49
N PRO A 58 -14.96 -11.66 -6.71
CA PRO A 58 -14.82 -13.09 -7.04
C PRO A 58 -15.40 -13.49 -8.40
N LYS A 59 -16.27 -12.67 -9.01
CA LYS A 59 -16.86 -12.93 -10.33
C LYS A 59 -15.98 -12.54 -11.51
N ILE A 60 -14.93 -11.74 -11.29
CA ILE A 60 -14.07 -11.23 -12.36
C ILE A 60 -12.60 -11.45 -11.95
N THR A 61 -12.00 -12.50 -12.49
CA THR A 61 -10.57 -12.77 -12.34
C THR A 61 -9.76 -11.79 -13.19
N GLU A 62 -8.73 -11.17 -12.60
CA GLU A 62 -7.74 -10.33 -13.29
C GLU A 62 -8.32 -9.09 -14.00
N ALA A 63 -9.29 -8.43 -13.39
CA ALA A 63 -9.80 -7.17 -13.90
C ALA A 63 -8.67 -6.12 -13.96
N ARG A 64 -8.26 -5.76 -15.18
CA ARG A 64 -7.31 -4.66 -15.43
C ARG A 64 -8.02 -3.33 -15.22
N LEU A 65 -7.53 -2.54 -14.29
CA LEU A 65 -7.93 -1.16 -14.08
C LEU A 65 -7.44 -0.29 -15.25
N SER A 66 -8.09 0.87 -15.45
CA SER A 66 -7.73 1.82 -16.50
C SER A 66 -6.32 2.41 -16.36
N ASN A 67 -5.70 2.27 -15.19
CA ASN A 67 -4.32 2.65 -14.91
C ASN A 67 -3.31 1.51 -15.15
N GLY A 68 -3.75 0.34 -15.62
CA GLY A 68 -2.92 -0.83 -15.87
C GLY A 68 -2.65 -1.74 -14.67
N LEU A 69 -3.17 -1.42 -13.48
CA LEU A 69 -3.10 -2.32 -12.32
C LEU A 69 -4.09 -3.48 -12.48
N VAL A 70 -3.76 -4.63 -11.90
CA VAL A 70 -4.53 -5.88 -11.97
C VAL A 70 -5.14 -6.15 -10.60
N LYS A 71 -6.47 -6.23 -10.54
CA LYS A 71 -7.16 -6.65 -9.32
C LYS A 71 -6.91 -8.14 -9.06
N GLY A 72 -6.77 -8.52 -7.80
CA GLY A 72 -6.51 -9.90 -7.37
C GLY A 72 -5.04 -10.32 -7.51
N HIS A 73 -4.16 -9.38 -7.85
CA HIS A 73 -2.71 -9.62 -7.90
C HIS A 73 -2.02 -9.01 -6.68
N ALA A 74 -1.01 -9.72 -6.18
CA ALA A 74 -0.14 -9.23 -5.12
C ALA A 74 1.07 -8.55 -5.74
N TYR A 75 1.33 -7.32 -5.31
CA TYR A 75 2.47 -6.51 -5.67
C TYR A 75 3.48 -6.50 -4.54
N SER A 76 4.76 -6.51 -4.88
CA SER A 76 5.83 -6.42 -3.88
C SER A 76 6.26 -4.97 -3.70
N ILE A 77 6.19 -4.45 -2.48
CA ILE A 77 6.69 -3.12 -2.15
C ILE A 77 8.21 -3.20 -1.98
N THR A 78 8.93 -2.60 -2.90
CA THR A 78 10.40 -2.68 -2.94
C THR A 78 11.08 -1.39 -2.47
N ARG A 79 10.34 -0.29 -2.36
CA ARG A 79 10.88 0.98 -1.87
C ARG A 79 9.79 1.88 -1.34
N VAL A 80 10.08 2.57 -0.24
CA VAL A 80 9.32 3.71 0.26
C VAL A 80 10.26 4.92 0.25
N ALA A 81 9.79 6.07 -0.21
CA ALA A 81 10.60 7.29 -0.29
C ALA A 81 9.74 8.53 -0.06
N ASP A 82 10.18 9.42 0.82
CA ASP A 82 9.61 10.75 0.94
C ASP A 82 10.31 11.69 -0.04
N VAL A 83 9.52 12.37 -0.87
CA VAL A 83 10.00 13.30 -1.88
C VAL A 83 9.42 14.68 -1.59
N THR A 84 10.31 15.64 -1.40
CA THR A 84 9.95 17.05 -1.27
C THR A 84 9.66 17.63 -2.65
N THR A 85 8.44 18.11 -2.85
CA THR A 85 8.03 18.83 -4.05
C THR A 85 7.71 20.28 -3.71
N ASN A 86 7.60 21.16 -4.71
CA ASN A 86 7.23 22.56 -4.51
C ASN A 86 5.88 22.74 -3.79
N SER A 87 5.01 21.71 -3.83
CA SER A 87 3.69 21.68 -3.19
C SER A 87 3.67 20.99 -1.82
N GLY A 88 4.82 20.51 -1.31
CA GLY A 88 4.93 19.81 -0.04
C GLY A 88 5.69 18.49 -0.10
N SER A 89 5.85 17.84 1.05
CA SER A 89 6.44 16.51 1.15
C SER A 89 5.40 15.43 0.87
N ILE A 90 5.68 14.54 -0.08
CA ILE A 90 4.82 13.40 -0.42
C ILE A 90 5.56 12.08 -0.23
N THR A 91 4.90 11.10 0.37
CA THR A 91 5.43 9.74 0.48
C THR A 91 5.05 8.96 -0.76
N LEU A 92 6.05 8.38 -1.43
CA LEU A 92 5.90 7.53 -2.60
C LEU A 92 6.29 6.10 -2.27
N ILE A 93 5.59 5.15 -2.88
CA ILE A 93 5.82 3.71 -2.75
C ILE A 93 6.08 3.14 -4.13
N ARG A 94 7.12 2.30 -4.24
CA ARG A 94 7.45 1.55 -5.45
C ARG A 94 6.98 0.11 -5.32
N CYS A 95 6.04 -0.27 -6.19
CA CYS A 95 5.49 -1.61 -6.30
C CYS A 95 5.97 -2.28 -7.60
N LEU A 96 6.21 -3.59 -7.55
CA LEU A 96 6.44 -4.48 -8.69
C LEU A 96 5.28 -5.46 -8.82
#